data_AF-A0AAU2DYT4-F1
#
_entry.id   AF-A0AAU2DYT4-F1
#
_cell.length_a   1.000
_cell.length_b   1.000
_cell.length_c   1.000
_cell.angle_alpha   90.00
_cell.angle_beta   90.00
_cell.angle_gamma   90.00
#
_symmetry.space_group_name_H-M   'P 1'
#
loop_
_entity.id
_entity.type
_entity.pdbx_description
1 polymer ?
#
loop_
_entity_poly.entity_id
_entity_poly.type
_entity_poly.pdbx_seq_one_letter_code
_entity_poly.pdbx_strand_id
1 'polypeptide(L)' 'MARTGHHRLRRVAVALLLLAPAAGLLWVPWYAGAGPRFAGTPFFYWYQLAWVPGCGLCLLAAYALTRHEHRDP' A
#
# COMPACT_ATOMS: atom_id res chain seq x y z
N MET A 1 5.40 -32.15 0.88
CA MET A 1 5.69 -31.03 1.82
C MET A 1 5.67 -29.67 1.11
N ALA A 2 4.52 -29.23 0.55
CA ALA A 2 4.45 -28.00 -0.28
C ALA A 2 3.38 -26.97 0.16
N ARG A 3 2.72 -27.14 1.31
CA ARG A 3 1.68 -26.21 1.80
C ARG A 3 2.23 -24.99 2.56
N THR A 4 3.47 -25.06 3.03
CA THR A 4 4.05 -24.02 3.92
C THR A 4 4.42 -22.72 3.20
N GLY A 5 4.62 -22.77 1.87
CA GLY A 5 5.02 -21.62 1.06
C GLY A 5 3.93 -20.55 0.97
N HIS A 6 2.67 -20.95 0.75
CA HIS A 6 1.55 -20.03 0.55
C HIS A 6 1.27 -19.15 1.77
N HIS A 7 1.33 -19.71 2.97
CA HIS A 7 1.10 -18.93 4.20
C HIS A 7 2.23 -17.91 4.46
N ARG A 8 3.49 -18.23 4.12
CA ARG A 8 4.61 -17.28 4.25
C ARG A 8 4.49 -16.16 3.22
N LEU A 9 4.25 -16.49 1.94
CA LEU A 9 4.02 -15.52 0.87
C LEU A 9 2.86 -14.57 1.20
N ARG A 10 1.76 -15.10 1.76
CA ARG A 10 0.60 -14.29 2.15
C ARG A 10 0.89 -13.34 3.30
N ARG A 11 1.59 -13.80 4.35
CA ARG A 11 2.01 -12.93 5.47
C ARG A 11 2.96 -11.82 4.99
N VAL A 12 3.89 -12.16 4.09
CA VAL A 12 4.80 -11.18 3.47
C VAL A 12 4.02 -10.18 2.62
N ALA A 13 3.02 -10.62 1.86
CA ALA A 13 2.15 -9.73 1.10
C ALA A 13 1.35 -8.78 1.99
N VAL A 14 0.75 -9.27 3.08
CA VAL A 14 0.05 -8.43 4.07
C VAL A 14 1.00 -7.44 4.73
N ALA A 15 2.19 -7.88 5.13
CA ALA A 15 3.20 -7.01 5.74
C ALA A 15 3.69 -5.93 4.77
N LEU A 16 3.97 -6.28 3.51
CA LEU A 16 4.34 -5.32 2.46
C LEU A 16 3.22 -4.30 2.22
N LEU A 17 1.97 -4.74 2.21
CA LEU A 17 0.83 -3.88 1.94
C LEU A 17 0.55 -2.90 3.08
N LEU A 18 0.82 -3.31 4.33
CA LEU A 18 0.78 -2.42 5.50
C LEU A 18 1.98 -1.46 5.54
N LEU A 19 3.15 -1.90 5.06
CA LEU A 19 4.36 -1.08 4.99
C LEU A 19 4.37 -0.14 3.79
N ALA A 20 3.64 -0.44 2.71
CA ALA A 20 3.56 0.37 1.50
C ALA A 20 3.16 1.83 1.77
N PRO A 21 2.12 2.13 2.57
CA PRO A 21 1.79 3.52 2.90
C PRO A 21 2.84 4.22 3.76
N ALA A 22 3.48 3.51 4.70
CA ALA A 22 4.57 4.08 5.47
C ALA A 22 5.79 4.39 4.58
N ALA A 23 6.21 3.45 3.73
CA ALA A 23 7.32 3.64 2.79
C ALA A 23 7.02 4.77 1.79
N GLY A 24 5.78 4.84 1.33
CA GLY A 24 5.25 5.90 0.49
C GLY A 24 5.33 7.29 1.10
N LEU A 25 4.90 7.43 2.36
CA LEU A 25 5.01 8.69 3.09
C LEU A 25 6.43 9.00 3.54
N LEU A 26 7.33 8.01 3.71
CA LEU A 26 8.69 8.24 4.20
C LEU A 26 9.70 8.53 3.08
N TRP A 27 9.35 8.29 1.83
CA TRP A 27 10.23 8.51 0.67
C TRP A 27 10.34 9.99 0.28
N VAL A 28 10.79 10.82 1.23
CA VAL A 28 10.98 12.27 1.11
C VAL A 28 11.70 12.72 -0.17
N PRO A 29 12.83 12.12 -0.58
CA PRO A 29 13.56 12.62 -1.74
C PRO A 29 12.82 12.41 -3.09
N TRP A 30 11.78 11.57 -3.15
CA TRP A 30 11.03 11.29 -4.38
C TRP A 30 9.92 12.30 -4.65
N TYR A 31 9.33 12.85 -3.59
CA TYR A 31 8.33 13.92 -3.70
C TYR A 31 8.84 15.31 -3.33
N ALA A 32 10.09 15.43 -2.89
CA ALA A 32 10.80 16.71 -2.75
C ALA A 32 11.20 17.34 -4.10
N GLY A 33 11.01 16.62 -5.23
CA GLY A 33 11.22 17.15 -6.56
C GLY A 33 10.18 18.23 -6.92
N ALA A 34 10.64 19.31 -7.57
CA ALA A 34 9.81 20.46 -7.92
C ALA A 34 8.76 20.23 -9.03
N GLY A 35 8.52 18.97 -9.47
CA GLY A 35 7.57 18.68 -10.54
C GLY A 35 6.89 17.31 -10.42
N PRO A 36 5.65 17.14 -10.96
CA PRO A 36 4.81 18.12 -11.63
C PRO A 36 3.83 18.82 -10.66
N ARG A 37 3.58 20.11 -10.92
CA ARG A 37 2.44 20.83 -10.32
C ARG A 37 1.17 20.37 -11.02
N PHE A 38 0.23 19.82 -10.27
CA PHE A 38 -1.06 19.40 -10.81
C PHE A 38 -2.09 20.49 -10.51
N ALA A 39 -2.66 21.10 -11.55
CA ALA A 39 -3.63 22.21 -11.41
C ALA A 39 -3.16 23.35 -10.47
N GLY A 40 -1.87 23.70 -10.50
CA GLY A 40 -1.28 24.72 -9.62
C GLY A 40 -0.90 24.24 -8.22
N THR A 41 -1.29 23.03 -7.82
CA THR A 41 -0.98 22.43 -6.52
C THR A 41 0.42 21.77 -6.55
N PRO A 42 1.31 22.06 -5.57
CA PRO A 42 2.61 21.42 -5.46
C PRO A 42 2.52 19.90 -5.30
N PHE A 43 3.56 19.18 -5.74
CA PHE A 43 3.63 17.71 -5.73
C PHE A 43 3.30 17.09 -4.37
N PHE A 44 3.87 17.67 -3.31
CA PHE A 44 3.66 17.25 -1.93
C PHE A 44 2.18 17.08 -1.55
N TYR A 45 1.34 18.06 -1.84
CA TYR A 45 -0.04 18.09 -1.36
C TYR A 45 -0.90 17.04 -2.05
N TRP A 46 -0.86 16.99 -3.39
CA TRP A 46 -1.67 16.03 -4.11
C TRP A 46 -1.17 14.60 -3.91
N TYR A 47 0.14 14.41 -3.68
CA TYR A 47 0.71 13.11 -3.35
C TYR A 47 0.20 12.61 -1.99
N GLN A 48 0.19 13.45 -0.95
CA GLN A 48 -0.43 13.09 0.33
C GLN A 48 -1.93 12.80 0.19
N LEU A 49 -2.63 13.55 -0.66
CA LEU A 49 -4.05 13.34 -0.93
C LEU A 49 -4.30 12.02 -1.68
N ALA A 50 -3.41 11.63 -2.61
CA ALA A 50 -3.45 10.34 -3.28
C ALA A 50 -3.12 9.16 -2.35
N TRP A 51 -2.35 9.39 -1.29
CA TRP A 51 -2.12 8.39 -0.25
C TRP A 51 -3.37 8.07 0.58
N VAL A 52 -4.35 8.97 0.68
CA VAL A 52 -5.62 8.69 1.38
C VAL A 52 -6.35 7.46 0.79
N PRO A 53 -6.71 7.43 -0.50
CA PRO A 53 -7.25 6.22 -1.11
C PRO A 53 -6.21 5.10 -1.23
N GLY A 54 -4.91 5.41 -1.34
CA GLY A 54 -3.84 4.41 -1.35
C GLY A 54 -3.78 3.55 -0.09
N CYS A 55 -3.87 4.17 1.09
CA CYS A 55 -3.98 3.49 2.38
C CYS A 55 -5.25 2.63 2.45
N GLY A 56 -6.37 3.16 1.95
CA GLY A 56 -7.64 2.42 1.86
C GLY A 56 -7.53 1.19 0.97
N LEU A 57 -6.92 1.31 -0.21
CA LEU A 57 -6.67 0.18 -1.10
C LEU A 57 -5.75 -0.86 -0.47
N CYS A 58 -4.68 -0.41 0.19
CA CYS A 58 -3.77 -1.31 0.91
C CYS A 58 -4.50 -2.08 2.01
N LEU A 59 -5.34 -1.39 2.81
CA LEU A 59 -6.13 -2.05 3.82
C LEU A 59 -7.16 -3.01 3.21
N LEU A 60 -7.84 -2.60 2.14
CA LEU A 60 -8.82 -3.44 1.43
C LEU A 60 -8.18 -4.69 0.83
N ALA A 61 -7.01 -4.57 0.20
CA ALA A 61 -6.29 -5.72 -0.34
C ALA A 61 -5.76 -6.62 0.79
N ALA A 62 -5.33 -6.08 1.94
CA ALA A 62 -4.94 -6.88 3.10
C ALA A 62 -6.15 -7.63 3.68
N TYR A 63 -7.29 -6.94 3.75
CA TYR A 63 -8.54 -7.50 4.21
C TYR A 63 -9.06 -8.58 3.27
N ALA A 64 -9.07 -8.34 1.95
CA ALA A 64 -9.48 -9.32 0.95
C ALA A 64 -8.61 -10.59 1.02
N LEU A 65 -7.30 -10.42 1.10
CA LEU A 65 -6.34 -11.51 1.21
C LEU A 65 -6.51 -12.33 2.51
N THR A 66 -6.96 -11.68 3.59
CA THR A 66 -7.28 -12.35 4.86
C THR A 66 -8.65 -13.03 4.81
N ARG A 67 -9.64 -12.39 4.17
CA ARG A 67 -11.02 -12.89 4.01
C ARG A 67 -11.09 -14.14 3.13
N HIS A 68 -10.20 -14.29 2.16
CA HIS A 68 -10.10 -15.51 1.35
C HIS A 68 -9.93 -16.78 2.21
N GLU A 69 -9.33 -16.70 3.40
CA GLU A 69 -9.19 -17.84 4.32
C GLU A 69 -10.50 -18.25 5.00
N HIS A 70 -11.47 -17.33 5.17
CA HIS A 70 -12.73 -17.60 5.87
C HIS A 70 -13.86 -18.06 4.92
N ARG A 71 -13.59 -18.20 3.62
CA ARG A 71 -14.59 -18.57 2.60
C ARG A 71 -14.37 -19.97 2.02
N ASP A 72 -13.57 -20.81 2.67
CA ASP A 72 -13.50 -22.24 2.40
C ASP A 72 -14.34 -23.01 3.45
N PRO A 73 -15.64 -23.27 3.20
CA PRO A 73 -16.43 -24.28 3.92
C PRO A 73 -16.13 -25.71 3.46
#